data_AF-A0A9D1E311-F1
#
_entry.id   AF-A0A9D1E311-F1
#
_cell.length_a   1.000
_cell.length_b   1.000
_cell.length_c   1.000
_cell.angle_alpha   90.00
_cell.angle_beta   90.00
_cell.angle_gamma   90.00
#
_symmetry.space_group_name_H-M   'P 1'
#
loop_
_entity.id
_entity.type
_entity.pdbx_description
1 polymer ?
#
loop_
_entity_poly.entity_id
_entity_poly.type
_entity_poly.pdbx_seq_one_letter_code
_entity_poly.pdbx_strand_id
1 'polypeptide(L)' 'MLKQGDVLVHGHTHVANLTVRNGLFVLNVGSLARPRDGKPSYLVLDDHGATTKDIEGNVLTFLSW' A
#
# COMPACT_ATOMS: atom_id res chain seq x y z
N MET A 1 -0.48 15.21 -14.87
CA MET A 1 -0.86 15.81 -13.57
C MET A 1 -1.82 14.84 -12.92
N LEU A 2 -1.61 14.51 -11.64
CA LEU A 2 -2.49 13.59 -10.91
C LEU A 2 -3.81 14.26 -10.57
N LYS A 3 -4.90 13.52 -10.62
CA LYS A 3 -6.29 13.96 -10.39
C LYS A 3 -6.94 13.08 -9.32
N GLN A 4 -8.03 13.58 -8.74
CA GLN A 4 -8.84 12.81 -7.79
C GLN A 4 -9.21 11.43 -8.38
N GLY A 5 -9.02 10.38 -7.57
CA GLY A 5 -9.22 8.99 -7.97
C GLY A 5 -7.94 8.29 -8.47
N ASP A 6 -6.90 9.05 -8.86
CA ASP A 6 -5.64 8.44 -9.27
C ASP A 6 -4.95 7.72 -8.11
N VAL A 7 -4.27 6.63 -8.43
CA VAL A 7 -3.51 5.80 -7.50
C VAL A 7 -2.01 5.99 -7.74
N LEU A 8 -1.31 6.49 -6.73
CA LEU A 8 0.14 6.61 -6.69
C LEU A 8 0.72 5.45 -5.87
N VAL A 9 1.36 4.50 -6.54
CA VAL A 9 2.07 3.38 -5.90
C VAL A 9 3.57 3.66 -5.87
N HIS A 10 4.19 3.53 -4.70
CA HIS A 10 5.62 3.78 -4.53
C HIS A 10 6.28 2.88 -3.48
N GLY A 11 7.60 3.01 -3.34
CA GLY A 11 8.42 2.32 -2.33
C GLY A 11 9.43 3.26 -1.68
N HIS A 12 10.71 2.88 -1.70
CA HIS A 12 11.88 3.60 -1.17
C HIS A 12 12.01 3.68 0.36
N THR A 13 10.94 3.97 1.11
CA THR A 13 11.04 4.14 2.57
C THR A 13 11.03 2.83 3.35
N HIS A 14 10.57 1.74 2.73
CA HIS A 14 10.42 0.41 3.33
C HIS A 14 9.42 0.36 4.51
N VAL A 15 8.40 1.20 4.48
CA VAL A 15 7.32 1.24 5.48
C VAL A 15 5.99 1.18 4.73
N ALA A 16 5.18 0.16 4.98
CA ALA A 16 3.91 0.03 4.29
C ALA A 16 2.92 1.12 4.74
N ASN A 17 2.20 1.71 3.80
CA ASN A 17 1.21 2.74 4.11
C ASN A 17 0.14 2.81 3.02
N LEU A 18 -1.12 2.87 3.42
CA LEU A 18 -2.26 3.11 2.54
C LEU A 18 -2.94 4.37 3.04
N THR A 19 -3.00 5.43 2.23
CA THR A 19 -3.63 6.70 2.65
C THR A 19 -4.31 7.39 1.49
N VAL A 20 -5.31 8.22 1.78
CA VAL A 20 -5.93 9.11 0.82
C VAL A 20 -5.52 10.54 1.16
N ARG A 21 -4.91 11.24 0.19
CA ARG A 21 -4.47 12.64 0.35
C ARG A 21 -4.95 13.45 -0.84
N ASN A 22 -5.75 14.48 -0.57
CA ASN A 22 -6.30 15.37 -1.60
C ASN A 22 -7.02 14.60 -2.73
N GLY A 23 -7.74 13.54 -2.38
CA GLY A 23 -8.45 12.68 -3.33
C GLY A 23 -7.57 11.69 -4.11
N LEU A 24 -6.27 11.62 -3.83
CA LEU A 24 -5.34 10.63 -4.39
C LEU A 24 -5.16 9.46 -3.42
N PHE A 25 -5.15 8.25 -3.95
CA PHE A 25 -4.70 7.08 -3.20
C PHE A 25 -3.18 7.04 -3.24
N VAL A 26 -2.51 7.20 -2.10
CA VAL A 26 -1.04 7.18 -1.99
C VAL A 26 -0.65 5.93 -1.23
N LEU A 27 -0.06 4.98 -1.95
CA LEU A 27 0.16 3.62 -1.49
C LEU A 27 1.66 3.31 -1.49
N ASN A 28 2.20 3.03 -0.32
CA ASN A 28 3.55 2.54 -0.15
C ASN A 28 3.52 1.02 0.06
N VAL A 29 4.19 0.28 -0.83
CA VAL A 29 4.19 -1.19 -0.83
C VAL A 29 4.98 -1.81 0.33
N GLY A 30 5.73 -1.00 1.09
CA GLY A 30 6.57 -1.50 2.17
C GLY A 30 7.83 -2.18 1.64
N SER A 31 8.25 -3.26 2.28
CA SER A 31 9.42 -4.05 1.86
C SER A 31 9.31 -5.48 2.34
N LEU A 32 9.53 -6.44 1.45
CA LEU A 32 9.66 -7.86 1.82
C LEU A 32 10.99 -8.15 2.52
N ALA A 33 12.09 -7.65 1.96
CA ALA A 33 13.43 -8.04 2.40
C ALA A 33 14.00 -7.16 3.52
N ARG A 34 13.59 -5.89 3.63
CA ARG A 34 14.18 -4.92 4.55
C ARG A 34 13.11 -3.98 5.17
N PRO A 35 12.05 -4.50 5.80
CA PRO A 35 11.01 -3.65 6.40
C PRO A 35 11.57 -2.79 7.54
N ARG A 36 11.19 -1.51 7.58
CA ARG A 36 11.54 -0.60 8.68
C ARG A 36 10.45 -0.47 9.74
N ASP A 37 9.28 -1.02 9.46
CA ASP A 37 8.15 -1.18 10.39
C ASP A 37 8.09 -2.59 11.01
N GLY A 38 9.08 -3.44 10.72
CA GLY A 38 9.16 -4.82 11.21
C GLY A 38 8.21 -5.79 10.50
N LYS A 39 7.52 -5.38 9.43
CA LYS A 39 6.52 -6.20 8.74
C LYS A 39 6.87 -6.41 7.26
N PRO A 40 7.48 -7.56 6.91
CA PRO A 40 7.63 -7.97 5.53
C PRO A 40 6.27 -7.96 4.84
N SER A 41 6.10 -7.12 3.82
CA SER A 41 4.79 -6.87 3.24
C SER A 41 4.83 -6.65 1.73
N TYR A 42 3.70 -6.93 1.10
CA TYR A 42 3.40 -6.64 -0.30
C TYR A 42 1.99 -6.07 -0.45
N LEU A 43 1.71 -5.48 -1.62
CA LEU A 43 0.44 -4.85 -1.93
C LEU A 43 -0.32 -5.64 -3.00
N VAL A 44 -1.62 -5.81 -2.79
CA VAL A 44 -2.58 -6.34 -3.79
C VAL A 44 -3.58 -5.25 -4.12
N LEU A 45 -3.84 -5.05 -5.41
CA LEU A 45 -4.88 -4.17 -5.94
C LEU A 45 -5.85 -5.06 -6.74
N ASP A 46 -7.14 -4.97 -6.48
CA ASP A 46 -8.19 -5.66 -7.23
C ASP A 46 -9.25 -4.68 -7.75
N ASP A 47 -10.56 -5.02 -7.74
CA ASP A 47 -11.67 -4.13 -8.08
C ASP A 47 -12.30 -3.46 -6.82
N HIS A 48 -11.91 -3.89 -5.62
CA HIS A 48 -12.49 -3.47 -4.34
C HIS A 48 -11.58 -2.56 -3.53
N GLY A 49 -10.27 -2.74 -3.61
CA GLY A 49 -9.35 -1.91 -2.86
C GLY A 49 -7.89 -2.32 -2.92
N ALA A 50 -7.11 -1.58 -2.16
CA ALA A 50 -5.70 -1.81 -1.93
C ALA A 50 -5.51 -2.55 -0.61
N THR A 51 -4.91 -3.73 -0.67
CA THR A 51 -4.67 -4.59 0.49
C THR A 51 -3.18 -4.79 0.71
N THR A 52 -2.66 -4.37 1.86
CA THR A 52 -1.33 -4.79 2.30
C THR A 52 -1.44 -6.15 2.96
N LYS A 53 -0.58 -7.09 2.56
CA LYS A 53 -0.49 -8.44 3.11
C LYS A 53 0.91 -8.76 3.62
N ASP A 54 0.99 -9.64 4.61
CA ASP A 54 2.26 -10.26 4.99
C ASP A 54 2.61 -11.44 4.06
N ILE A 55 3.79 -12.02 4.23
CA ILE A 55 4.30 -13.11 3.38
C ILE A 55 3.47 -14.40 3.45
N GLU A 56 2.66 -14.59 4.50
CA GLU A 56 1.76 -15.74 4.64
C GLU A 56 0.39 -15.46 3.98
N GLY A 57 0.18 -14.24 3.48
CA GLY A 57 -1.05 -13.81 2.81
C GLY A 57 -2.09 -13.20 3.75
N ASN A 58 -1.77 -13.06 5.04
CA ASN A 58 -2.67 -12.44 6.02
C ASN A 58 -2.85 -10.95 5.68
N VAL A 59 -4.07 -10.45 5.86
CA VAL A 59 -4.38 -9.03 5.63
C VAL A 59 -3.83 -8.20 6.78
N LEU A 60 -2.96 -7.25 6.46
CA LEU A 60 -2.44 -6.27 7.42
C LEU A 60 -3.29 -4.99 7.42
N THR A 61 -3.72 -4.54 6.24
CA THR A 61 -4.54 -3.33 6.08
C THR A 61 -5.28 -3.39 4.76
N PHE A 62 -6.51 -2.87 4.71
CA PHE A 62 -7.31 -2.74 3.51
C PHE A 62 -7.81 -1.30 3.37
N LEU A 63 -7.75 -0.76 2.16
CA LEU A 63 -8.28 0.55 1.78
C LEU A 63 -9.15 0.38 0.54
N SER A 64 -10.46 0.55 0.69
CA SER A 64 -11.39 0.57 -0.45
C SER A 64 -11.25 1.85 -1.26
N TRP A 65 -11.52 1.78 -2.56
CA TRP A 65 -11.75 2.97 -3.41
C TRP A 65 -13.21 3.17 -3.74
#